data_AF-A0A1N6H1H5-F1
#
_entry.id   AF-A0A1N6H1H5-F1
#
_cell.length_a   1.000
_cell.length_b   1.000
_cell.length_c   1.000
_cell.angle_alpha   90.00
_cell.angle_beta   90.00
_cell.angle_gamma   90.00
#
_symmetry.space_group_name_H-M   'P 1'
#
loop_
_entity.id
_entity.type
_entity.pdbx_description
1 polymer ?
#
loop_
_entity_poly.entity_id
_entity_poly.type
_entity_poly.pdbx_seq_one_letter_code
_entity_poly.pdbx_strand_id
1 'polypeptide(L)'
;MKSLLNRRSALLATGPSHLVQVAHDSAASSRGAHDAHDDAATSIAAAPTPASAEATETARPVTTLRPVPVVPSQVSGRPVQMADTAEVEWLAEEEALIPFRVFRSFDYSVSLLFHARELTYYVALYQESALWRALKAADLDAAEAAFHHFEEQATRLSEGETRRAQLAAQNEQLARMIAQSEAQAERLRCDLQRNAAQEQVVTGRQHQVRKEVAQLEAQRVAAQAQLNKAHRQIHQLNLTSNEGVPHLPGR
;
A
#
# COMPACT_ATOMS: atom_id res chain seq x y z
N MET A 1 -40.54 -2.98 39.62
CA MET A 1 -39.17 -3.50 39.81
C MET A 1 -38.24 -2.77 38.83
N LYS A 2 -37.26 -2.01 39.38
CA LYS A 2 -35.90 -1.69 38.86
C LYS A 2 -35.76 -1.67 37.32
N SER A 3 -35.74 -0.53 36.61
CA SER A 3 -34.66 0.49 36.51
C SER A 3 -33.23 -0.10 36.44
N LEU A 4 -32.35 0.59 35.70
CA LEU A 4 -30.93 0.31 35.39
C LEU A 4 -30.72 -0.44 34.05
N LEU A 5 -29.97 -0.01 33.05
CA LEU A 5 -29.04 1.09 32.88
C LEU A 5 -28.88 1.32 31.35
N ASN A 6 -29.37 2.44 30.83
CA ASN A 6 -28.97 2.95 29.51
C ASN A 6 -28.14 4.20 29.75
N ARG A 7 -26.82 4.08 29.59
CA ARG A 7 -25.86 5.19 29.45
C ARG A 7 -24.49 4.59 29.15
N ARG A 8 -23.97 4.88 27.97
CA ARG A 8 -22.75 5.70 27.79
C ARG A 8 -22.51 5.93 26.31
N SER A 9 -23.11 7.01 25.81
CA SER A 9 -22.59 7.81 24.72
C SER A 9 -21.53 8.76 25.27
N ALA A 10 -20.37 8.81 24.61
CA ALA A 10 -19.41 9.93 24.54
C ALA A 10 -18.41 9.54 23.44
N LEU A 11 -18.54 10.08 22.23
CA LEU A 11 -17.97 11.36 21.75
C LEU A 11 -16.55 11.20 21.20
N LEU A 12 -16.27 11.99 20.14
CA LEU A 12 -14.99 12.27 19.47
C LEU A 12 -14.70 11.32 18.30
N ALA A 13 -14.27 11.76 17.13
CA ALA A 13 -14.08 13.09 16.58
C ALA A 13 -13.92 12.92 15.06
N THR A 14 -14.43 13.92 14.36
CA THR A 14 -14.16 14.35 13.00
C THR A 14 -12.73 14.01 12.52
N GLY A 15 -12.60 13.06 11.60
CA GLY A 15 -11.34 12.81 10.88
C GLY A 15 -11.28 13.67 9.60
N PRO A 16 -10.18 14.40 9.34
CA PRO A 16 -10.03 15.15 8.11
C PRO A 16 -9.68 14.21 6.94
N SER A 17 -10.58 14.11 5.97
CA SER A 17 -10.29 13.54 4.64
C SER A 17 -9.27 14.43 3.93
N HIS A 18 -8.02 13.98 3.85
CA HIS A 18 -6.99 14.60 3.05
C HIS A 18 -7.07 14.07 1.61
N LEU A 19 -7.66 14.86 0.71
CA LEU A 19 -7.65 14.59 -0.73
C LEU A 19 -6.25 14.87 -1.30
N VAL A 20 -5.64 13.84 -1.87
CA VAL A 20 -4.42 13.92 -2.69
C VAL A 20 -4.78 14.61 -4.01
N GLN A 21 -4.22 15.80 -4.25
CA GLN A 21 -4.26 16.45 -5.55
C GLN A 21 -3.17 15.85 -6.45
N VAL A 22 -3.59 15.18 -7.52
CA VAL A 22 -2.72 14.79 -8.65
C VAL A 22 -2.54 16.02 -9.52
N ALA A 23 -1.28 16.46 -9.66
CA ALA A 23 -0.91 17.54 -10.57
C ALA A 23 -1.05 17.06 -12.01
N HIS A 24 -1.95 17.68 -12.78
CA HIS A 24 -1.95 17.60 -14.23
C HIS A 24 -1.23 18.82 -14.79
N ASP A 25 -0.08 18.54 -15.42
CA ASP A 25 0.63 19.45 -16.30
C ASP A 25 -0.18 19.62 -17.59
N SER A 26 -0.50 20.85 -17.98
CA SER A 26 -0.92 21.19 -19.34
C SER A 26 -0.70 22.67 -19.61
N ALA A 27 0.11 22.92 -20.63
CA ALA A 27 0.59 24.20 -21.08
C ALA A 27 -0.44 25.01 -21.89
N ALA A 28 -0.19 26.33 -21.91
CA ALA A 28 -0.52 27.31 -22.95
C ALA A 28 -2.00 27.73 -23.16
N SER A 29 -2.32 29.00 -22.85
CA SER A 29 -2.53 30.07 -23.87
C SER A 29 -3.14 31.37 -23.30
N SER A 30 -2.48 32.49 -23.64
CA SER A 30 -3.00 33.84 -23.95
C SER A 30 -4.12 34.52 -23.13
N ARG A 31 -3.71 35.60 -22.43
CA ARG A 31 -4.06 37.03 -22.69
C ARG A 31 -5.54 37.49 -22.64
N GLY A 32 -5.84 38.39 -21.71
CA GLY A 32 -6.99 39.30 -21.79
C GLY A 32 -7.24 40.03 -20.46
N ALA A 33 -7.21 41.37 -20.48
CA ALA A 33 -7.31 42.27 -19.34
C ALA A 33 -8.72 42.89 -19.21
N HIS A 34 -9.11 43.26 -17.98
CA HIS A 34 -9.89 44.45 -17.55
C HIS A 34 -10.26 44.27 -16.05
N ASP A 35 -9.75 45.11 -15.14
CA ASP A 35 -10.35 46.36 -14.62
C ASP A 35 -11.74 46.13 -13.99
N ALA A 36 -12.18 46.66 -12.85
CA ALA A 36 -11.76 47.62 -11.82
C ALA A 36 -12.98 47.62 -10.82
N HIS A 37 -12.90 47.66 -9.49
CA HIS A 37 -12.79 48.83 -8.58
C HIS A 37 -13.64 48.48 -7.32
N ASP A 38 -13.13 48.77 -6.12
CA ASP A 38 -13.83 49.39 -4.95
C ASP A 38 -12.88 49.29 -3.74
N ASP A 39 -12.16 50.36 -3.39
CA ASP A 39 -12.49 51.39 -2.38
C ASP A 39 -12.68 50.83 -0.96
N ALA A 40 -11.72 51.05 -0.04
CA ALA A 40 -11.64 52.19 0.89
C ALA A 40 -12.72 52.13 1.99
N ALA A 41 -12.50 52.44 3.26
CA ALA A 41 -11.37 52.73 4.13
C ALA A 41 -12.01 52.88 5.53
N THR A 42 -11.42 52.30 6.60
CA THR A 42 -11.74 52.75 7.98
C THR A 42 -10.48 52.80 8.83
N SER A 43 -10.10 54.04 9.12
CA SER A 43 -9.10 54.55 10.07
C SER A 43 -9.60 54.36 11.52
N ILE A 44 -8.86 54.31 12.64
CA ILE A 44 -7.85 55.24 13.20
C ILE A 44 -7.21 54.58 14.44
N ALA A 45 -5.89 54.79 14.56
CA ALA A 45 -5.00 55.02 15.73
C ALA A 45 -5.17 54.32 17.10
N ALA A 46 -4.04 53.82 17.63
CA ALA A 46 -3.28 54.50 18.71
C ALA A 46 -1.91 53.82 18.95
N ALA A 47 -0.83 54.61 18.93
CA ALA A 47 0.50 54.28 19.47
C ALA A 47 0.63 54.92 20.88
N PRO A 48 1.55 54.51 21.81
CA PRO A 48 3.01 54.72 21.65
C PRO A 48 3.97 53.64 22.24
N THR A 49 5.16 53.53 21.62
CA THR A 49 6.58 53.38 22.09
C THR A 49 6.97 52.80 23.48
N PRO A 50 8.28 52.54 23.79
CA PRO A 50 9.36 51.75 23.15
C PRO A 50 10.07 50.79 24.17
N ALA A 51 11.04 49.96 23.74
CA ALA A 51 12.40 49.86 24.34
C ALA A 51 13.15 48.59 23.91
N SER A 52 14.38 48.85 23.46
CA SER A 52 15.54 48.03 23.12
C SER A 52 15.67 46.60 23.65
N ALA A 53 16.19 45.73 22.78
CA ALA A 53 17.26 44.79 23.16
C ALA A 53 18.30 44.77 22.03
N GLU A 54 19.46 45.31 22.35
CA GLU A 54 20.66 45.42 21.53
C GLU A 54 21.34 44.07 21.29
N ALA A 55 22.13 44.07 20.23
CA ALA A 55 23.10 43.07 19.89
C ALA A 55 24.09 42.77 21.03
N THR A 56 24.51 41.51 21.13
CA THR A 56 25.81 41.17 21.70
C THR A 56 26.36 39.94 20.98
N GLU A 57 27.27 40.20 20.05
CA GLU A 57 28.30 39.25 19.64
C GLU A 57 29.02 38.75 20.90
N THR A 58 29.05 37.43 21.08
CA THR A 58 30.02 36.78 21.97
C THR A 58 30.76 35.73 21.16
N ALA A 59 32.03 36.05 20.91
CA ALA A 59 33.02 35.19 20.29
C ALA A 59 33.15 33.88 21.08
N ARG A 60 33.00 32.74 20.38
CA ARG A 60 33.22 31.41 20.96
C ARG A 60 34.73 31.16 21.09
N PRO A 61 35.26 30.78 22.27
CA PRO A 61 36.67 30.46 22.40
C PRO A 61 36.99 29.16 21.66
N VAL A 62 37.95 29.22 20.74
CA VAL A 62 38.52 28.07 20.03
C VAL A 62 39.31 27.24 21.03
N THR A 63 38.82 26.04 21.34
CA THR A 63 39.54 25.07 22.16
C THR A 63 40.83 24.64 21.45
N THR A 64 41.96 24.88 22.12
CA THR A 64 43.27 24.43 21.70
C THR A 64 43.34 22.90 21.68
N LEU A 65 43.74 22.34 20.54
CA LEU A 65 44.01 20.91 20.35
C LEU A 65 45.10 20.46 21.34
N ARG A 66 44.72 19.63 22.32
CA ARG A 66 45.69 18.94 23.19
C ARG A 66 46.32 17.77 22.43
N PRO A 67 47.64 17.56 22.51
CA PRO A 67 48.27 16.36 21.97
C PRO A 67 47.73 15.14 22.72
N VAL A 68 47.13 14.20 21.99
CA VAL A 68 46.80 12.87 22.51
C VAL A 68 48.11 12.11 22.66
N PRO A 69 48.50 11.67 23.88
CA PRO A 69 49.64 10.79 24.02
C PRO A 69 49.28 9.46 23.35
N VAL A 70 50.00 9.10 22.29
CA VAL A 70 50.02 7.73 21.77
C VAL A 70 50.71 6.89 22.84
N VAL A 71 49.90 6.29 23.71
CA VAL A 71 50.36 5.23 24.60
C VAL A 71 50.48 3.97 23.73
N PRO A 72 51.67 3.35 23.60
CA PRO A 72 51.74 2.01 23.04
C PRO A 72 50.97 1.10 23.99
N SER A 73 49.81 0.58 23.55
CA SER A 73 49.04 -0.42 24.30
C SER A 73 49.80 -1.75 24.33
N GLN A 74 50.82 -1.84 25.17
CA GLN A 74 51.36 -3.08 25.69
C GLN A 74 50.66 -3.33 27.02
N VAL A 75 49.46 -3.92 26.98
CA VAL A 75 48.79 -4.42 28.19
C VAL A 75 49.06 -5.91 28.30
N SER A 76 50.20 -6.20 28.92
CA SER A 76 50.39 -7.43 29.68
C SER A 76 49.36 -7.45 30.80
N GLY A 77 48.44 -8.43 30.78
CA GLY A 77 47.48 -8.69 31.87
C GLY A 77 46.04 -8.97 31.46
N ARG A 78 45.68 -8.91 30.18
CA ARG A 78 44.37 -9.42 29.72
C ARG A 78 44.53 -10.89 29.31
N PRO A 79 43.70 -11.83 29.82
CA PRO A 79 43.82 -13.24 29.47
C PRO A 79 43.43 -13.55 28.01
N VAL A 80 42.95 -12.53 27.29
CA VAL A 80 42.55 -12.59 25.87
C VAL A 80 43.27 -11.47 25.12
N GLN A 81 43.95 -11.82 24.03
CA GLN A 81 44.64 -10.91 23.12
C GLN A 81 43.93 -10.92 21.76
N MET A 82 44.02 -9.83 21.00
CA MET A 82 43.59 -9.85 19.59
C MET A 82 44.49 -10.82 18.84
N ALA A 83 43.90 -11.75 18.10
CA ALA A 83 44.63 -12.59 17.17
C ALA A 83 44.65 -11.92 15.79
N ASP A 84 45.73 -12.13 15.05
CA ASP A 84 45.75 -11.73 13.65
C ASP A 84 44.77 -12.62 12.87
N THR A 85 43.91 -12.00 12.06
CA THR A 85 42.92 -12.74 11.26
C THR A 85 43.61 -13.61 10.22
N ALA A 86 44.72 -13.14 9.65
CA ALA A 86 45.50 -13.91 8.68
C ALA A 86 46.13 -15.17 9.30
N GLU A 87 46.56 -15.08 10.56
CA GLU A 87 47.11 -16.23 11.31
C GLU A 87 46.03 -17.30 11.53
N VAL A 88 44.82 -16.88 11.93
CA VAL A 88 43.72 -17.83 12.18
C VAL A 88 43.20 -18.45 10.89
N GLU A 89 43.13 -17.69 9.79
CA GLU A 89 42.78 -18.22 8.47
C GLU A 89 43.81 -19.24 8.00
N TRP A 90 45.11 -18.91 8.09
CA TRP A 90 46.18 -19.83 7.71
C TRP A 90 46.16 -21.12 8.55
N LEU A 91 46.02 -21.00 9.88
CA LEU A 91 45.91 -22.16 10.77
C LEU A 91 44.64 -23.00 10.51
N ALA A 92 43.56 -22.37 10.05
CA ALA A 92 42.34 -23.07 9.65
C ALA A 92 42.52 -23.81 8.32
N GLU A 93 43.23 -23.22 7.34
CA GLU A 93 43.57 -23.86 6.07
C GLU A 93 44.51 -25.07 6.25
N GLU A 94 45.44 -24.99 7.21
CA GLU A 94 46.31 -26.11 7.57
C GLU A 94 45.62 -27.22 8.38
N GLU A 95 44.30 -27.11 8.64
CA GLU A 95 43.53 -27.99 9.53
C GLU A 95 44.17 -28.15 10.92
N ALA A 96 44.96 -27.16 11.35
CA ALA A 96 45.73 -27.19 12.60
C ALA A 96 44.89 -26.77 13.83
N LEU A 97 43.62 -26.45 13.62
CA LEU A 97 42.67 -25.98 14.62
C LEU A 97 41.55 -26.99 14.82
N ILE A 98 41.33 -27.40 16.08
CA ILE A 98 40.27 -28.32 16.45
C ILE A 98 39.07 -27.50 16.95
N PRO A 99 37.90 -27.57 16.31
CA PRO A 99 36.73 -26.84 16.78
C PRO A 99 36.14 -27.50 18.03
N PHE A 100 36.07 -26.74 19.13
CA PHE A 100 35.44 -27.17 20.37
C PHE A 100 33.95 -26.85 20.39
N ARG A 101 33.60 -25.65 19.90
CA ARG A 101 32.21 -25.19 19.87
C ARG A 101 31.99 -24.25 18.71
N VAL A 102 30.85 -24.39 18.04
CA VAL A 102 30.44 -23.51 16.96
C VAL A 102 29.02 -23.04 17.22
N PHE A 103 28.83 -21.73 17.23
CA PHE A 103 27.53 -21.07 17.28
C PHE A 103 27.24 -20.46 15.91
N ARG A 104 26.01 -20.60 15.41
CA ARG A 104 25.57 -20.04 14.12
C ARG A 104 24.22 -19.37 14.29
N SER A 105 24.12 -18.12 13.83
CA SER A 105 22.88 -17.38 13.72
C SER A 105 22.87 -16.59 12.41
N PHE A 106 22.03 -17.01 11.47
CA PHE A 106 22.01 -16.48 10.10
C PHE A 106 23.41 -16.50 9.47
N ASP A 107 23.87 -15.37 8.94
CA ASP A 107 25.17 -15.22 8.28
C ASP A 107 26.32 -15.04 9.27
N TYR A 108 26.04 -14.99 10.58
CA TYR A 108 27.07 -14.86 11.61
C TYR A 108 27.37 -16.23 12.24
N SER A 109 28.65 -16.52 12.41
CA SER A 109 29.08 -17.71 13.15
C SER A 109 30.27 -17.44 14.04
N VAL A 110 30.27 -18.02 15.22
CA VAL A 110 31.36 -17.93 16.19
C VAL A 110 31.92 -19.33 16.41
N SER A 111 33.23 -19.48 16.33
CA SER A 111 33.90 -20.75 16.56
C SER A 111 34.95 -20.60 17.66
N LEU A 112 34.88 -21.47 18.66
CA LEU A 112 35.96 -21.71 19.61
C LEU A 112 36.82 -22.85 19.06
N LEU A 113 38.08 -22.54 18.81
CA LEU A 113 39.06 -23.36 18.13
C LEU A 113 40.24 -23.59 19.08
N PHE A 114 40.84 -24.77 19.05
CA PHE A 114 41.99 -25.12 19.86
C PHE A 114 43.17 -25.53 18.99
N HIS A 115 44.31 -24.89 19.20
CA HIS A 115 45.56 -25.24 18.54
C HIS A 115 46.39 -26.15 19.45
N ALA A 116 46.44 -27.44 19.12
CA ALA A 116 47.07 -28.45 19.97
C ALA A 116 48.60 -28.29 20.10
N ARG A 117 49.26 -27.71 19.09
CA ARG A 117 50.73 -27.57 19.06
C ARG A 117 51.24 -26.48 20.02
N GLU A 118 50.51 -25.37 20.13
CA GLU A 118 50.87 -24.25 21.02
C GLU A 118 49.97 -24.16 22.26
N LEU A 119 49.04 -25.11 22.42
CA LEU A 119 48.07 -25.18 23.51
C LEU A 119 47.31 -23.85 23.70
N THR A 120 46.98 -23.19 22.59
CA THR A 120 46.35 -21.87 22.57
C THR A 120 44.93 -21.99 22.03
N TYR A 121 44.01 -21.24 22.62
CA TYR A 121 42.62 -21.17 22.20
C TYR A 121 42.41 -19.96 21.31
N TYR A 122 41.70 -20.17 20.21
CA TYR A 122 41.31 -19.12 19.28
C TYR A 122 39.79 -19.00 19.26
N VAL A 123 39.27 -17.78 19.31
CA VAL A 123 37.84 -17.50 19.16
C VAL A 123 37.67 -16.64 17.92
N ALA A 124 36.96 -17.17 16.94
CA ALA A 124 36.78 -16.55 15.63
C ALA A 124 35.30 -16.21 15.40
N LEU A 125 35.02 -14.94 15.07
CA LEU A 125 33.73 -14.46 14.60
C LEU A 125 33.78 -14.28 13.08
N TYR A 126 32.90 -14.98 12.39
CA TYR A 126 32.72 -14.93 10.95
C TYR A 126 31.42 -14.24 10.58
N GLN A 127 31.43 -13.55 9.44
CA GLN A 127 30.26 -12.99 8.77
C GLN A 127 30.27 -13.46 7.32
N GLU A 128 29.20 -14.12 6.87
CA GLU A 128 29.07 -14.63 5.49
C GLU A 128 30.31 -15.41 5.04
N SER A 129 30.85 -16.26 5.93
CA SER A 129 32.11 -17.02 5.78
C SER A 129 33.42 -16.24 5.78
N ALA A 130 33.40 -14.90 5.82
CA ALA A 130 34.61 -14.09 6.01
C ALA A 130 34.94 -13.96 7.51
N LEU A 131 36.21 -14.14 7.88
CA LEU A 131 36.66 -13.91 9.25
C LEU A 131 36.63 -12.41 9.56
N TRP A 132 35.80 -12.00 10.51
CA TRP A 132 35.67 -10.60 10.88
C TRP A 132 36.57 -10.23 12.06
N ARG A 133 36.60 -11.07 13.09
CA ARG A 133 37.41 -10.86 14.30
C ARG A 133 37.92 -12.17 14.84
N ALA A 134 39.16 -12.15 15.31
CA ALA A 134 39.76 -13.29 15.99
C ALA A 134 40.41 -12.86 17.32
N LEU A 135 40.29 -13.71 18.31
CA LEU A 135 40.89 -13.55 19.63
C LEU A 135 41.71 -14.78 19.96
N LYS A 136 42.80 -14.61 20.69
CA LYS A 136 43.58 -15.71 21.26
C LYS A 136 43.57 -15.64 22.78
N ALA A 137 43.50 -16.79 23.42
CA ALA A 137 43.51 -16.93 24.86
C ALA A 137 44.38 -18.13 25.26
N ALA A 138 45.15 -17.97 26.34
CA ALA A 138 45.97 -19.06 26.87
C ALA A 138 45.15 -20.04 27.72
N ASP A 139 44.10 -19.53 28.38
CA ASP A 139 43.23 -20.30 29.27
C ASP A 139 41.87 -20.58 28.63
N LEU A 140 41.34 -21.78 28.87
CA LEU A 140 40.03 -22.19 28.36
C LEU A 140 38.91 -21.27 28.88
N ASP A 141 38.89 -20.99 30.18
CA ASP A 141 37.85 -20.13 30.80
C ASP A 141 37.82 -18.73 30.17
N ALA A 142 38.98 -18.18 29.82
CA ALA A 142 39.09 -16.89 29.15
C ALA A 142 38.60 -16.95 27.69
N ALA A 143 38.87 -18.06 27.00
CA ALA A 143 38.37 -18.32 25.66
C ALA A 143 36.84 -18.49 25.64
N GLU A 144 36.27 -19.20 26.62
CA GLU A 144 34.83 -19.38 26.78
C GLU A 144 34.12 -18.05 27.07
N ALA A 145 34.68 -17.21 27.95
CA ALA A 145 34.14 -15.88 28.21
C ALA A 145 34.17 -14.99 26.94
N ALA A 146 35.24 -15.06 26.15
CA ALA A 146 35.33 -14.35 24.87
C ALA A 146 34.34 -14.89 23.84
N PHE A 147 34.17 -16.22 23.79
CA PHE A 147 33.21 -16.89 22.92
C PHE A 147 31.76 -16.47 23.25
N HIS A 148 31.36 -16.47 24.52
CA HIS A 148 30.04 -15.98 24.94
C HIS A 148 29.81 -14.51 24.56
N HIS A 149 30.83 -13.67 24.68
CA HIS A 149 30.70 -12.28 24.24
C HIS A 149 30.44 -12.17 22.74
N PHE A 150 31.12 -12.97 21.91
CA PHE A 150 30.86 -13.03 20.48
C PHE A 150 29.52 -13.70 20.15
N GLU A 151 29.05 -14.70 20.91
CA GLU A 151 27.70 -15.26 20.77
C GLU A 151 26.64 -14.17 20.98
N GLU A 152 26.77 -13.35 22.04
CA GLU A 152 25.87 -12.23 22.28
C GLU A 152 25.92 -11.19 21.16
N GLN A 153 27.12 -10.86 20.65
CA GLN A 153 27.29 -9.94 19.53
C GLN A 153 26.64 -10.49 18.24
N ALA A 154 26.89 -11.75 17.90
CA ALA A 154 26.30 -12.42 16.74
C ALA A 154 24.76 -12.50 16.86
N THR A 155 24.24 -12.77 18.06
CA THR A 155 22.81 -12.78 18.33
C THR A 155 22.21 -11.40 18.06
N ARG A 156 22.78 -10.33 18.63
CA ARG A 156 22.30 -8.95 18.41
C ARG A 156 22.33 -8.53 16.95
N LEU A 157 23.39 -8.91 16.21
CA LEU A 157 23.49 -8.63 14.78
C LEU A 157 22.43 -9.39 13.98
N SER A 158 22.14 -10.63 14.37
CA SER A 158 21.13 -11.47 13.73
C SER A 158 19.68 -11.09 14.06
N GLU A 159 19.42 -10.31 15.11
CA GLU A 159 18.08 -9.79 15.42
C GLU A 159 17.52 -8.93 14.27
N GLY A 160 18.38 -8.13 13.62
CA GLY A 160 18.04 -7.35 12.44
C GLY A 160 17.60 -8.23 11.27
N GLU A 161 18.37 -9.29 10.99
CA GLU A 161 18.05 -10.28 9.95
C GLU A 161 16.75 -11.03 10.26
N THR A 162 16.55 -11.40 11.52
CA THR A 162 15.32 -12.03 11.99
C THR A 162 14.11 -11.14 11.71
N ARG A 163 14.21 -9.85 12.07
CA ARG A 163 13.13 -8.89 11.84
C ARG A 163 12.90 -8.65 10.34
N ARG A 164 13.96 -8.59 9.54
CA ARG A 164 13.89 -8.47 8.08
C ARG A 164 13.12 -9.65 7.47
N ALA A 165 13.49 -10.87 7.84
CA ALA A 165 12.84 -12.09 7.35
C ALA A 165 11.35 -12.13 7.72
N GLN A 166 11.00 -11.76 8.96
CA GLN A 166 9.60 -11.68 9.40
C GLN A 166 8.80 -10.64 8.61
N LEU A 167 9.35 -9.43 8.43
CA LEU A 167 8.70 -8.38 7.67
C LEU A 167 8.53 -8.75 6.19
N ALA A 168 9.53 -9.40 5.59
CA ALA A 168 9.44 -9.90 4.22
C ALA A 168 8.28 -10.90 4.06
N ALA A 169 8.15 -11.85 4.98
CA ALA A 169 7.06 -12.82 4.97
C ALA A 169 5.68 -12.16 5.16
N GLN A 170 5.57 -11.18 6.07
CA GLN A 170 4.35 -10.41 6.28
C GLN A 170 3.96 -9.60 5.04
N ASN A 171 4.93 -8.95 4.39
CA ASN A 171 4.70 -8.19 3.17
C ASN A 171 4.25 -9.10 2.02
N GLU A 172 4.83 -10.30 1.89
CA GLU A 172 4.41 -11.27 0.89
C GLU A 172 2.98 -11.76 1.14
N GLN A 173 2.60 -11.99 2.40
CA GLN A 173 1.23 -12.32 2.76
C GLN A 173 0.26 -11.17 2.41
N LEU A 174 0.61 -9.93 2.73
CA LEU A 174 -0.19 -8.75 2.38
C LEU A 174 -0.34 -8.60 0.86
N ALA A 175 0.75 -8.76 0.11
CA ALA A 175 0.74 -8.71 -1.35
C ALA A 175 -0.22 -9.77 -1.95
N ARG A 176 -0.22 -10.99 -1.41
CA ARG A 176 -1.16 -12.05 -1.81
C ARG A 176 -2.62 -11.66 -1.53
N MET A 177 -2.91 -11.06 -0.37
CA MET A 177 -4.26 -10.61 -0.03
C MET A 177 -4.73 -9.46 -0.93
N ILE A 178 -3.84 -8.51 -1.23
CA ILE A 178 -4.12 -7.40 -2.16
C ILE A 178 -4.45 -7.97 -3.55
N ALA A 179 -3.61 -8.84 -4.10
CA ALA A 179 -3.84 -9.45 -5.41
C ALA A 179 -5.16 -10.23 -5.49
N GLN A 180 -5.53 -10.93 -4.41
CA GLN A 180 -6.84 -11.61 -4.33
C GLN A 180 -8.00 -10.61 -4.33
N SER A 181 -7.88 -9.51 -3.57
CA SER A 181 -8.91 -8.47 -3.51
C SER A 181 -9.08 -7.74 -4.84
N GLU A 182 -7.98 -7.45 -5.54
CA GLU A 182 -7.98 -6.82 -6.87
C GLU A 182 -8.62 -7.75 -7.90
N ALA A 183 -8.28 -9.05 -7.87
CA ALA A 183 -8.91 -10.03 -8.74
C ALA A 183 -10.42 -10.15 -8.50
N GLN A 184 -10.87 -10.06 -7.25
CA GLN A 184 -12.31 -10.04 -6.91
C GLN A 184 -12.98 -8.75 -7.41
N ALA A 185 -12.36 -7.59 -7.21
CA ALA A 185 -12.87 -6.32 -7.68
C ALA A 185 -13.00 -6.29 -9.21
N GLU A 186 -12.02 -6.83 -9.94
CA GLU A 186 -12.04 -6.89 -11.40
C GLU A 186 -13.14 -7.82 -11.91
N ARG A 187 -13.31 -8.99 -11.29
CA ARG A 187 -14.45 -9.89 -11.60
C ARG A 187 -15.78 -9.18 -11.42
N LEU A 188 -15.97 -8.49 -10.29
CA LEU A 188 -17.19 -7.75 -10.03
C LEU A 188 -17.43 -6.64 -11.05
N ARG A 189 -16.38 -5.93 -11.47
CA ARG A 189 -16.47 -4.91 -12.53
C ARG A 189 -16.90 -5.52 -13.86
N CYS A 190 -16.30 -6.64 -14.27
CA CYS A 190 -16.70 -7.34 -15.49
C CYS A 190 -18.17 -7.80 -15.44
N ASP A 191 -18.62 -8.33 -14.29
CA ASP A 191 -19.99 -8.78 -14.11
C ASP A 191 -20.98 -7.60 -14.17
N LEU A 192 -20.67 -6.47 -13.53
CA LEU A 192 -21.49 -5.26 -13.61
C LEU A 192 -21.58 -4.73 -15.05
N GLN A 193 -20.46 -4.69 -15.78
CA GLN A 193 -20.44 -4.28 -17.19
C GLN A 193 -21.30 -5.20 -18.06
N ARG A 194 -21.20 -6.52 -17.85
CA ARG A 194 -22.04 -7.50 -18.56
C ARG A 194 -23.51 -7.32 -18.24
N ASN A 195 -23.86 -7.11 -16.98
CA ASN A 195 -25.24 -6.89 -16.56
C ASN A 195 -25.81 -5.61 -17.18
N ALA A 196 -25.06 -4.51 -17.19
CA ALA A 196 -25.47 -3.26 -17.82
C ALA A 196 -25.71 -3.43 -19.34
N ALA A 197 -24.81 -4.15 -20.03
CA ALA A 197 -24.98 -4.45 -21.45
C ALA A 197 -26.23 -5.31 -21.71
N GLN A 198 -26.46 -6.33 -20.88
CA GLN A 198 -27.65 -7.18 -20.99
C GLN A 198 -28.94 -6.39 -20.73
N GLU A 199 -28.94 -5.49 -19.74
CA GLU A 199 -30.07 -4.61 -19.44
C GLU A 199 -30.39 -3.68 -20.62
N GLN A 200 -29.36 -3.12 -21.27
CA GLN A 200 -29.54 -2.30 -22.47
C GLN A 200 -30.16 -3.10 -23.61
N VAL A 201 -29.70 -4.34 -23.84
CA VAL A 201 -30.27 -5.24 -24.87
C VAL A 201 -31.73 -5.55 -24.58
N VAL A 202 -32.07 -5.90 -23.34
CA VAL A 202 -33.44 -6.20 -22.92
C VAL A 202 -34.34 -4.97 -23.07
N THR A 203 -33.88 -3.79 -22.64
CA THR A 203 -34.61 -2.53 -22.77
C THR A 203 -34.85 -2.17 -24.23
N GLY A 204 -33.83 -2.32 -25.09
CA GLY A 204 -33.96 -2.13 -26.53
C GLY A 204 -34.99 -3.08 -27.15
N ARG A 205 -34.96 -4.37 -26.78
CA ARG A 205 -35.95 -5.36 -27.23
C ARG A 205 -37.36 -5.02 -26.77
N GLN A 206 -37.54 -4.61 -25.51
CA GLN A 206 -38.86 -4.20 -25.01
C GLN A 206 -39.40 -3.00 -25.78
N HIS A 207 -38.55 -2.01 -26.08
CA HIS A 207 -38.96 -0.85 -26.86
C HIS A 207 -39.35 -1.24 -28.30
N GLN A 208 -38.61 -2.16 -28.91
CA GLN A 208 -38.92 -2.70 -30.23
C GLN A 208 -40.26 -3.46 -30.24
N VAL A 209 -40.49 -4.35 -29.27
CA VAL A 209 -41.77 -5.07 -29.13
C VAL A 209 -42.94 -4.09 -28.97
N ARG A 210 -42.79 -3.03 -28.16
CA ARG A 210 -43.83 -2.00 -28.02
C ARG A 210 -44.14 -1.30 -29.35
N LYS A 211 -43.13 -1.02 -30.17
CA LYS A 211 -43.33 -0.44 -31.52
C LYS A 211 -44.08 -1.40 -32.43
N GLU A 212 -43.69 -2.67 -32.44
CA GLU A 212 -44.34 -3.71 -33.25
C GLU A 212 -45.82 -3.91 -32.85
N VAL A 213 -46.10 -3.96 -31.55
CA VAL A 213 -47.48 -4.04 -31.03
C VAL A 213 -48.29 -2.83 -31.49
N ALA A 214 -47.78 -1.61 -31.33
CA ALA A 214 -48.47 -0.40 -31.78
C ALA A 214 -48.73 -0.39 -33.30
N GLN A 215 -47.78 -0.90 -34.10
CA GLN A 215 -47.96 -1.04 -35.55
C GLN A 215 -49.04 -2.07 -35.90
N LEU A 216 -49.02 -3.24 -35.26
CA LEU A 216 -50.03 -4.29 -35.48
C LEU A 216 -51.43 -3.82 -35.05
N GLU A 217 -51.54 -3.08 -33.95
CA GLU A 217 -52.80 -2.48 -33.51
C GLU A 217 -53.32 -1.46 -34.53
N ALA A 218 -52.45 -0.59 -35.06
CA ALA A 218 -52.83 0.35 -36.11
C ALA A 218 -53.30 -0.36 -37.39
N GLN A 219 -52.60 -1.42 -37.81
CA GLN A 219 -52.99 -2.26 -38.95
C GLN A 219 -54.35 -2.93 -38.72
N ARG A 220 -54.57 -3.51 -37.53
CA ARG A 220 -55.85 -4.12 -37.15
C ARG A 220 -56.99 -3.10 -37.24
N VAL A 221 -56.82 -1.89 -36.68
CA VAL A 221 -57.84 -0.84 -36.71
C VAL A 221 -58.15 -0.42 -38.14
N ALA A 222 -57.13 -0.27 -39.00
CA ALA A 222 -57.32 0.06 -40.41
C ALA A 222 -58.11 -1.04 -41.15
N ALA A 223 -57.75 -2.32 -40.95
CA ALA A 223 -58.45 -3.45 -41.55
C ALA A 223 -59.91 -3.54 -41.07
N GLN A 224 -60.17 -3.31 -39.78
CA GLN A 224 -61.53 -3.27 -39.22
C GLN A 224 -62.37 -2.16 -39.87
N ALA A 225 -61.78 -0.98 -40.09
CA ALA A 225 -62.46 0.13 -40.76
C ALA A 225 -62.80 -0.20 -42.22
N GLN A 226 -61.90 -0.88 -42.94
CA GLN A 226 -62.15 -1.35 -44.31
C GLN A 226 -63.27 -2.39 -44.37
N LEU A 227 -63.28 -3.36 -43.45
CA LEU A 227 -64.35 -4.35 -43.32
C LEU A 227 -65.70 -3.67 -43.09
N ASN A 228 -65.78 -2.73 -42.14
CA ASN A 228 -67.00 -1.98 -41.87
C ASN A 228 -67.48 -1.19 -43.10
N LYS A 229 -66.56 -0.61 -43.88
CA LYS A 229 -66.88 0.08 -45.14
C LYS A 229 -67.46 -0.89 -46.18
N ALA A 230 -66.85 -2.06 -46.35
CA ALA A 230 -67.33 -3.09 -47.28
C ALA A 230 -68.73 -3.61 -46.89
N HIS A 231 -68.97 -3.87 -45.60
CA HIS A 231 -70.30 -4.28 -45.12
C HIS A 231 -71.38 -3.23 -45.41
N ARG A 232 -71.08 -1.95 -45.20
CA ARG A 232 -72.02 -0.86 -45.54
C ARG A 232 -72.34 -0.84 -47.04
N GLN A 233 -71.33 -1.04 -47.88
CA GLN A 233 -71.50 -1.09 -49.34
C GLN A 233 -72.36 -2.28 -49.77
N ILE A 234 -72.12 -3.47 -49.20
CA ILE A 234 -72.96 -4.66 -49.45
C ILE A 234 -74.42 -4.39 -49.03
N HIS A 235 -74.65 -3.79 -47.87
CA HIS A 235 -76.00 -3.48 -47.41
C HIS A 235 -76.71 -2.50 -48.34
N GLN A 236 -76.02 -1.45 -48.80
CA GLN A 236 -76.54 -0.51 -49.79
C GLN A 236 -76.93 -1.21 -51.10
N LEU A 237 -76.06 -2.10 -51.63
CA LEU A 237 -76.35 -2.85 -52.84
C LEU A 237 -77.55 -3.81 -52.68
N ASN A 238 -77.74 -4.40 -51.51
CA ASN A 238 -78.91 -5.25 -51.23
C ASN A 238 -80.22 -4.47 -51.16
N LEU A 239 -80.20 -3.24 -50.60
CA LEU A 239 -81.37 -2.37 -50.56
C LEU A 239 -81.78 -1.96 -51.98
N THR A 240 -80.83 -1.47 -52.79
CA THR A 240 -81.12 -1.09 -54.18
C THR A 240 -81.56 -2.29 -55.03
N SER A 241 -81.01 -3.48 -54.80
CA SER A 241 -81.46 -4.70 -55.48
C SER A 241 -82.86 -5.14 -55.07
N ASN A 242 -83.27 -4.97 -53.80
CA ASN A 242 -84.62 -5.33 -53.35
C ASN A 242 -85.68 -4.35 -53.85
N GLU A 243 -85.36 -3.06 -53.97
CA GLU A 243 -86.25 -2.07 -54.62
C GLU A 243 -86.45 -2.36 -56.12
N GLY A 244 -85.48 -3.05 -56.74
CA GLY A 244 -85.56 -3.51 -58.13
C GLY A 244 -86.33 -4.81 -58.36
N VAL A 245 -86.82 -5.50 -57.31
CA VAL A 245 -87.70 -6.66 -57.45
C VAL A 245 -89.16 -6.17 -57.44
N PRO A 246 -89.86 -6.16 -58.59
CA PRO A 246 -91.24 -5.71 -58.63
C PRO A 246 -92.09 -6.60 -57.73
N HIS A 247 -92.79 -5.99 -56.78
CA HIS A 247 -93.90 -6.62 -56.08
C HIS A 247 -94.92 -7.03 -57.15
N LEU A 248 -94.95 -8.30 -57.55
CA LEU A 248 -96.09 -8.82 -58.30
C LEU A 248 -97.28 -8.79 -57.35
N PRO A 249 -98.35 -8.03 -57.64
CA PRO A 249 -99.59 -8.09 -56.86
C PRO A 249 -100.25 -9.44 -57.13
N GLY A 250 -99.98 -10.42 -56.26
CA GLY A 250 -100.63 -11.72 -56.26
C GLY A 250 -101.90 -11.68 -55.41
N ARG A 251 -103.01 -11.37 -56.10
CA ARG A 251 -104.42 -11.77 -55.93
C ARG A 251 -104.88 -12.39 -54.61
#